data_AF-K2QR14-F1
#
_entry.id   AF-K2QR14-F1
#
_cell.length_a   1.000
_cell.length_b   1.000
_cell.length_c   1.000
_cell.angle_alpha   90.00
_cell.angle_beta   90.00
_cell.angle_gamma   90.00
#
_symmetry.space_group_name_H-M   'P 1'
#
loop_
_entity.id
_entity.type
_entity.pdbx_description
1 polymer ?
#
loop_
_entity_poly.entity_id
_entity_poly.type
_entity_poly.pdbx_seq_one_letter_code
_entity_poly.pdbx_strand_id
1 'polypeptide(L)'
;MKKEHIVDQIKDEGKSIIIDQVKGFVREGISQILIGSGLSLTLKSLGAMVLGSSEHPPFLIKKRRSRFLIEDPDFAVQQYSAEKPISPHIPYVELANFSKLLAKGKKPTIELQIKRDKFQLRRWENEETDWLVDSALGALKQENRVTRDSAVVRVSEVRPTKEGCILVIQEARYKDQAMSNLILDFDELPNGQKSDATIRAQLLKEYGSKLPPLHDDRLVNSLGCAVLVFYELEGKLVPLQVMRSVDTAVFNGGGWHCTASGAAEWPKDPGSTEDSFQAYIEDDIYRELRDEVGFPPGSVKLELVGICRELMRGGKPQLFFIGFSEQAPEKIAKQMEAARLEQIRARNEVKFAEPVEVLRHPYLHEARSFKDKDHLEASALKLGFTAEATACLYYFFDMMNAAEHEFERRQM
;
A
#
# COMPACT_ATOMS: atom_id res chain seq x y z
N MET A 1 -19.29 5.86 35.88
CA MET A 1 -18.28 6.90 35.59
C MET A 1 -18.20 7.06 34.09
N LYS A 2 -18.40 8.30 33.62
CA LYS A 2 -18.91 8.66 32.29
C LYS A 2 -17.97 8.30 31.13
N LYS A 3 -18.53 7.59 30.15
CA LYS A 3 -18.10 7.51 28.75
C LYS A 3 -18.72 8.70 28.02
N GLU A 4 -18.03 9.84 27.94
CA GLU A 4 -18.47 10.95 27.09
C GLU A 4 -17.25 11.59 26.40
N HIS A 5 -17.32 11.67 25.07
CA HIS A 5 -16.58 12.55 24.15
C HIS A 5 -15.18 12.14 23.64
N ILE A 6 -15.15 11.26 22.63
CA ILE A 6 -14.12 11.26 21.57
C ILE A 6 -14.83 11.07 20.20
N VAL A 7 -15.78 11.94 19.85
CA VAL A 7 -16.45 11.89 18.52
C VAL A 7 -16.61 13.25 17.84
N ASP A 8 -16.46 14.38 18.53
CA ASP A 8 -16.63 15.70 17.89
C ASP A 8 -15.30 16.33 17.50
N GLN A 9 -14.72 15.90 16.37
CA GLN A 9 -13.81 16.70 15.54
C GLN A 9 -13.47 15.94 14.25
N ILE A 10 -14.33 16.06 13.24
CA ILE A 10 -14.05 16.18 11.78
C ILE A 10 -15.45 16.31 11.14
N LYS A 11 -16.02 17.52 11.20
CA LYS A 11 -17.09 17.95 10.29
C LYS A 11 -16.49 19.01 9.39
N ASP A 12 -15.74 18.55 8.38
CA ASP A 12 -15.33 19.38 7.26
C ASP A 12 -15.93 18.74 6.01
N GLU A 13 -17.22 19.01 5.81
CA GLU A 13 -18.09 18.36 4.83
C GLU A 13 -17.79 18.88 3.42
N GLY A 14 -16.81 18.27 2.75
CA GLY A 14 -16.74 18.23 1.29
C GLY A 14 -15.55 18.91 0.61
N LYS A 15 -14.67 19.60 1.34
CA LYS A 15 -13.46 20.21 0.76
C LYS A 15 -12.23 19.32 0.99
N SER A 16 -11.48 19.07 -0.08
CA SER A 16 -10.20 18.36 0.05
C SER A 16 -9.16 19.26 0.71
N ILE A 17 -8.47 18.71 1.71
CA ILE A 17 -7.40 19.40 2.47
C ILE A 17 -6.17 19.67 1.61
N ILE A 18 -5.99 18.85 0.57
CA ILE A 18 -4.81 18.83 -0.29
C ILE A 18 -4.64 20.19 -0.94
N ILE A 19 -5.74 20.78 -1.44
CA ILE A 19 -5.65 22.02 -2.17
C ILE A 19 -5.01 23.13 -1.33
N ASP A 20 -5.40 23.26 -0.07
CA ASP A 20 -4.96 24.39 0.74
C ASP A 20 -3.51 24.20 1.20
N GLN A 21 -3.10 22.95 1.47
CA GLN A 21 -1.71 22.60 1.74
C GLN A 21 -0.84 22.77 0.48
N VAL A 22 -1.29 22.27 -0.67
CA VAL A 22 -0.53 22.27 -1.94
C VAL A 22 -0.43 23.66 -2.57
N LYS A 23 -1.45 24.52 -2.47
CA LYS A 23 -1.44 25.87 -3.05
C LYS A 23 -0.28 26.74 -2.54
N GLY A 24 0.13 26.56 -1.29
CA GLY A 24 1.31 27.25 -0.74
C GLY A 24 2.58 26.88 -1.52
N PHE A 25 2.80 25.58 -1.72
CA PHE A 25 4.00 25.06 -2.39
C PHE A 25 3.99 25.25 -3.91
N VAL A 26 2.82 25.25 -4.56
CA VAL A 26 2.71 25.55 -6.01
C VAL A 26 3.10 27.00 -6.30
N ARG A 27 2.77 27.94 -5.40
CA ARG A 27 3.10 29.38 -5.57
C ARG A 27 4.59 29.69 -5.40
N GLU A 28 5.31 28.93 -4.56
CA GLU A 28 6.73 29.17 -4.27
C GLU A 28 7.69 28.43 -5.22
N GLY A 29 7.15 27.67 -6.18
CA GLY A 29 7.91 26.80 -7.06
C GLY A 29 8.30 25.51 -6.34
N ILE A 30 7.95 24.37 -6.96
CA ILE A 30 8.01 22.97 -6.47
C ILE A 30 9.46 22.49 -6.21
N SER A 31 10.22 23.25 -5.42
CA SER A 31 11.65 23.33 -5.66
C SER A 31 12.44 22.17 -5.05
N GLN A 32 12.09 21.58 -3.89
CA GLN A 32 13.00 20.62 -3.23
C GLN A 32 12.30 19.64 -2.25
N ILE A 33 12.61 18.34 -2.34
CA ILE A 33 12.47 17.31 -1.30
C ILE A 33 13.83 17.14 -0.64
N LEU A 34 13.91 17.25 0.69
CA LEU A 34 15.08 16.80 1.43
C LEU A 34 14.90 15.32 1.78
N ILE A 35 15.73 14.46 1.20
CA ILE A 35 15.91 13.10 1.74
C ILE A 35 17.10 13.21 2.68
N GLY A 36 16.91 12.84 3.95
CA GLY A 36 17.80 13.21 5.06
C GLY A 36 19.30 13.18 4.76
N SER A 37 19.90 14.38 4.68
CA SER A 37 21.30 14.76 5.01
C SER A 37 21.77 16.07 4.37
N GLY A 38 20.87 17.03 4.10
CA GLY A 38 21.26 18.34 3.58
C GLY A 38 21.44 18.41 2.05
N LEU A 39 21.00 17.40 1.30
CA LEU A 39 20.91 17.45 -0.16
C LEU A 39 19.48 17.21 -0.61
N SER A 40 19.00 18.08 -1.49
CA SER A 40 17.64 18.09 -1.98
C SER A 40 17.53 17.55 -3.40
N LEU A 41 16.65 16.55 -3.59
CA LEU A 41 16.12 16.20 -4.90
C LEU A 41 14.91 17.10 -5.13
N THR A 42 14.79 17.77 -6.27
CA THR A 42 13.56 18.54 -6.54
C THR A 42 12.36 17.58 -6.60
N LEU A 43 11.19 17.99 -6.11
CA LEU A 43 9.93 17.25 -6.29
C LEU A 43 9.74 16.91 -7.77
N LYS A 44 10.09 17.84 -8.66
CA LYS A 44 10.07 17.65 -10.11
C LYS A 44 11.00 16.52 -10.60
N SER A 45 12.22 16.42 -10.07
CA SER A 45 13.14 15.33 -10.42
C SER A 45 12.70 13.98 -9.87
N LEU A 46 12.18 13.92 -8.63
CA LEU A 46 11.62 12.68 -8.10
C LEU A 46 10.37 12.27 -8.90
N GLY A 47 9.52 13.22 -9.25
CA GLY A 47 8.37 13.01 -10.13
C GLY A 47 8.80 12.49 -11.49
N ALA A 48 9.81 13.08 -12.12
CA ALA A 48 10.36 12.59 -13.38
C ALA A 48 10.98 11.19 -13.26
N MET A 49 11.51 10.80 -12.10
CA MET A 49 12.01 9.44 -11.86
C MET A 49 10.87 8.43 -11.66
N VAL A 50 9.81 8.81 -10.95
CA VAL A 50 8.67 7.92 -10.64
C VAL A 50 7.70 7.80 -11.81
N LEU A 51 7.42 8.92 -12.47
CA LEU A 51 6.60 9.02 -13.69
C LEU A 51 7.42 8.76 -14.96
N GLY A 52 8.70 8.41 -14.81
CA GLY A 52 9.73 8.42 -15.86
C GLY A 52 9.46 7.57 -17.09
N SER A 53 10.22 7.87 -18.15
CA SER A 53 10.07 7.29 -19.49
C SER A 53 10.21 5.77 -19.50
N SER A 54 9.69 5.14 -20.56
CA SER A 54 9.86 3.70 -20.83
C SER A 54 11.31 3.23 -20.91
N GLU A 55 12.29 4.14 -20.94
CA GLU A 55 13.71 3.85 -21.07
C GLU A 55 14.42 3.72 -19.71
N HIS A 56 13.83 4.26 -18.63
CA HIS A 56 14.42 4.25 -17.29
C HIS A 56 13.37 3.80 -16.25
N PRO A 57 13.39 2.52 -15.82
CA PRO A 57 12.48 2.06 -14.80
C PRO A 57 12.68 2.85 -13.50
N PRO A 58 11.61 3.15 -12.75
CA PRO A 58 11.71 3.66 -11.40
C PRO A 58 12.54 2.67 -10.57
N PHE A 59 13.27 3.19 -9.59
CA PHE A 59 14.12 2.39 -8.72
C PHE A 59 13.27 1.53 -7.80
N LEU A 60 12.74 0.44 -8.31
CA LEU A 60 12.03 -0.55 -7.52
C LEU A 60 13.04 -1.46 -6.84
N ILE A 61 12.71 -1.95 -5.65
CA ILE A 61 13.53 -2.91 -4.91
C ILE A 61 13.91 -4.06 -5.84
N LYS A 62 15.18 -4.45 -5.79
CA LYS A 62 15.73 -5.49 -6.67
C LYS A 62 14.89 -6.77 -6.62
N LYS A 63 14.78 -7.41 -7.78
CA LYS A 63 14.13 -8.70 -8.05
C LYS A 63 14.38 -9.70 -6.91
N ARG A 64 13.35 -10.00 -6.12
CA ARG A 64 13.41 -11.06 -5.12
C ARG A 64 12.37 -12.12 -5.46
N ARG A 65 12.82 -13.36 -5.47
CA ARG A 65 11.95 -14.52 -5.58
C ARG A 65 11.93 -15.18 -4.20
N SER A 66 10.77 -15.15 -3.55
CA SER A 66 10.50 -16.17 -2.54
C SER A 66 10.07 -17.45 -3.26
N ARG A 67 10.05 -18.58 -2.58
CA ARG A 67 9.49 -19.82 -3.16
C ARG A 67 7.97 -19.79 -3.33
N PHE A 68 7.28 -18.77 -2.78
CA PHE A 68 5.82 -18.65 -2.83
C PHE A 68 5.35 -17.63 -3.87
N LEU A 69 6.13 -16.57 -4.05
CA LEU A 69 5.78 -15.42 -4.86
C LEU A 69 7.02 -14.82 -5.53
N ILE A 70 6.90 -14.51 -6.81
CA ILE A 70 7.89 -13.73 -7.57
C ILE A 70 7.56 -12.24 -7.39
N GLU A 71 8.33 -11.56 -6.56
CA GLU A 71 8.20 -10.14 -6.27
C GLU A 71 9.12 -9.32 -7.20
N ASP A 72 8.93 -9.50 -8.50
CA ASP A 72 9.62 -8.77 -9.57
C ASP A 72 8.59 -7.98 -10.39
N PRO A 73 8.58 -6.64 -10.30
CA PRO A 73 7.66 -5.80 -11.05
C PRO A 73 7.69 -6.03 -12.56
N ASP A 74 8.88 -6.20 -13.16
CA ASP A 74 9.01 -6.42 -14.61
C ASP A 74 8.39 -7.76 -15.00
N PHE A 75 8.64 -8.80 -14.19
CA PHE A 75 8.03 -10.11 -14.40
C PHE A 75 6.51 -10.00 -14.35
N ALA A 76 5.97 -9.32 -13.34
CA ALA A 76 4.53 -9.16 -13.19
C ALA A 76 3.91 -8.38 -14.37
N VAL A 77 4.51 -7.27 -14.80
CA VAL A 77 4.08 -6.51 -15.98
C VAL A 77 4.14 -7.37 -17.24
N GLN A 78 5.18 -8.20 -17.40
CA GLN A 78 5.31 -9.09 -18.55
C GLN A 78 4.25 -10.19 -18.56
N GLN A 79 3.99 -10.84 -17.41
CA GLN A 79 2.97 -11.89 -17.31
C GLN A 79 1.57 -11.34 -17.63
N TYR A 80 1.27 -10.12 -17.14
CA TYR A 80 0.00 -9.44 -17.37
C TYR A 80 0.10 -8.36 -18.46
N SER A 81 0.80 -8.64 -19.55
CA SER A 81 1.05 -7.69 -20.65
C SER A 81 -0.21 -7.18 -21.37
N ALA A 82 -1.37 -7.81 -21.17
CA ALA A 82 -2.65 -7.31 -21.70
C ALA A 82 -3.35 -6.32 -20.77
N GLU A 83 -2.80 -6.09 -19.57
CA GLU A 83 -3.21 -5.02 -18.67
C GLU A 83 -2.49 -3.71 -19.00
N LYS A 84 -3.08 -2.59 -18.58
CA LYS A 84 -2.45 -1.27 -18.65
C LYS A 84 -2.03 -0.82 -17.25
N PRO A 85 -0.75 -0.95 -16.87
CA PRO A 85 -0.31 -0.46 -15.57
C PRO A 85 -0.38 1.08 -15.51
N ILE A 86 -0.44 1.64 -14.29
CA ILE A 86 -0.47 3.10 -14.06
C ILE A 86 0.76 3.81 -14.62
N SER A 87 1.88 3.10 -14.73
CA SER A 87 3.11 3.51 -15.40
C SER A 87 3.84 2.26 -15.89
N PRO A 88 4.65 2.28 -16.98
CA PRO A 88 5.23 1.09 -17.61
C PRO A 88 5.91 0.07 -16.68
N HIS A 89 6.40 0.52 -15.52
CA HIS A 89 7.14 -0.32 -14.57
C HIS A 89 6.49 -0.41 -13.19
N ILE A 90 5.40 0.30 -12.94
CA ILE A 90 4.70 0.25 -11.65
C ILE A 90 3.63 -0.85 -11.76
N PRO A 91 3.73 -1.97 -11.01
CA PRO A 91 2.97 -3.20 -11.25
C PRO A 91 1.54 -3.11 -10.66
N TYR A 92 0.83 -2.03 -10.98
CA TYR A 92 -0.52 -1.73 -10.53
C TYR A 92 -1.39 -1.30 -11.71
N VAL A 93 -2.59 -1.87 -11.80
CA VAL A 93 -3.61 -1.52 -12.80
C VAL A 93 -4.68 -0.69 -12.12
N GLU A 94 -4.99 0.47 -12.69
CA GLU A 94 -5.97 1.40 -12.12
C GLU A 94 -7.39 0.85 -12.22
N LEU A 95 -8.13 0.89 -11.10
CA LEU A 95 -9.58 0.71 -11.06
C LEU A 95 -10.30 2.05 -10.92
N ALA A 96 -9.76 2.97 -10.12
CA ALA A 96 -10.26 4.32 -9.96
C ALA A 96 -9.11 5.28 -9.57
N ASN A 97 -9.17 6.52 -10.06
CA ASN A 97 -8.20 7.57 -9.75
C ASN A 97 -8.92 8.87 -9.39
N PHE A 98 -8.57 9.41 -8.23
CA PHE A 98 -9.21 10.57 -7.64
C PHE A 98 -8.31 11.81 -7.64
N SER A 99 -7.09 11.73 -8.17
CA SER A 99 -6.12 12.84 -8.27
C SER A 99 -6.76 14.12 -8.82
N LYS A 100 -7.49 14.01 -9.94
CA LYS A 100 -8.15 15.17 -10.59
C LYS A 100 -9.32 15.74 -9.79
N LEU A 101 -10.00 14.90 -9.01
CA LEU A 101 -11.12 15.32 -8.17
C LEU A 101 -10.59 16.09 -6.95
N LEU A 102 -9.57 15.54 -6.30
CA LEU A 102 -8.86 16.14 -5.18
C LEU A 102 -8.17 17.45 -5.58
N ALA A 103 -7.55 17.49 -6.76
CA ALA A 103 -6.96 18.70 -7.34
C ALA A 103 -7.98 19.83 -7.62
N LYS A 104 -9.29 19.51 -7.65
CA LYS A 104 -10.39 20.49 -7.72
C LYS A 104 -10.97 20.84 -6.35
N GLY A 105 -10.49 20.20 -5.29
CA GLY A 105 -10.88 20.46 -3.91
C GLY A 105 -12.07 19.63 -3.49
N LYS A 106 -12.40 18.57 -4.24
CA LYS A 106 -13.50 17.67 -3.95
C LYS A 106 -12.96 16.35 -3.43
N LYS A 107 -13.60 15.79 -2.41
CA LYS A 107 -13.29 14.45 -1.93
C LYS A 107 -14.05 13.38 -2.74
N PRO A 108 -13.46 12.20 -2.98
CA PRO A 108 -14.19 11.10 -3.58
C PRO A 108 -15.26 10.56 -2.62
N THR A 109 -16.43 10.21 -3.15
CA THR A 109 -17.48 9.52 -2.39
C THR A 109 -17.33 8.01 -2.55
N ILE A 110 -17.07 7.32 -1.45
CA ILE A 110 -16.94 5.85 -1.45
C ILE A 110 -18.16 5.23 -0.79
N GLU A 111 -18.99 4.56 -1.59
CA GLU A 111 -20.14 3.79 -1.11
C GLU A 111 -19.75 2.34 -0.89
N LEU A 112 -20.15 1.75 0.23
CA LEU A 112 -19.96 0.33 0.51
C LEU A 112 -21.23 -0.47 0.22
N GLN A 113 -21.07 -1.59 -0.49
CA GLN A 113 -22.08 -2.63 -0.60
C GLN A 113 -21.56 -3.89 0.08
N ILE A 114 -22.13 -4.21 1.25
CA ILE A 114 -21.60 -5.23 2.14
C ILE A 114 -22.35 -6.55 1.94
N LYS A 115 -21.63 -7.58 1.49
CA LYS A 115 -22.12 -8.97 1.47
C LYS A 115 -22.07 -9.55 2.88
N ARG A 116 -23.21 -10.02 3.37
CA ARG A 116 -23.37 -10.50 4.75
C ARG A 116 -22.98 -11.96 4.92
N ASP A 117 -22.96 -12.74 3.84
CA ASP A 117 -22.38 -14.08 3.81
C ASP A 117 -20.85 -14.01 3.86
N LYS A 118 -20.23 -15.00 4.51
CA LYS A 118 -18.76 -15.08 4.58
C LYS A 118 -18.23 -15.70 3.29
N PHE A 119 -17.15 -15.14 2.77
CA PHE A 119 -16.44 -15.70 1.62
C PHE A 119 -15.97 -17.13 1.91
N GLN A 120 -16.02 -17.97 0.89
CA GLN A 120 -15.47 -19.33 0.91
C GLN A 120 -14.52 -19.46 -0.28
N LEU A 121 -13.26 -19.79 0.00
CA LEU A 121 -12.27 -20.02 -1.04
C LEU A 121 -12.63 -21.30 -1.81
N ARG A 122 -12.85 -21.18 -3.12
CA ARG A 122 -13.12 -22.32 -3.98
C ARG A 122 -11.84 -23.13 -4.22
N ARG A 123 -11.97 -24.45 -4.13
CA ARG A 123 -10.91 -25.41 -4.49
C ARG A 123 -10.69 -25.47 -6.00
N TRP A 124 -9.49 -25.85 -6.41
CA TRP A 124 -9.18 -25.98 -7.82
C TRP A 124 -9.76 -27.28 -8.36
N GLU A 125 -10.25 -27.27 -9.61
CA GLU A 125 -10.76 -28.50 -10.23
C GLU A 125 -9.64 -29.48 -10.62
N ASN A 126 -8.39 -29.00 -10.61
CA ASN A 126 -7.20 -29.79 -10.85
C ASN A 126 -6.60 -30.28 -9.52
N GLU A 127 -6.57 -31.60 -9.34
CA GLU A 127 -6.00 -32.27 -8.16
C GLU A 127 -4.55 -31.87 -7.89
N GLU A 128 -3.75 -31.66 -8.94
CA GLU A 128 -2.36 -31.20 -8.81
C GLU A 128 -2.27 -29.80 -8.19
N THR A 129 -3.15 -28.88 -8.59
CA THR A 129 -3.18 -27.53 -8.03
C THR A 129 -3.66 -27.51 -6.59
N ASP A 130 -4.62 -28.37 -6.23
CA ASP A 130 -5.03 -28.54 -4.84
C ASP A 130 -3.90 -29.09 -3.97
N TRP A 131 -3.11 -30.06 -4.47
CA TRP A 131 -1.90 -30.52 -3.79
C TRP A 131 -0.86 -29.41 -3.63
N LEU A 132 -0.67 -28.55 -4.64
CA LEU A 132 0.23 -27.40 -4.54
C LEU A 132 -0.21 -26.43 -3.44
N VAL A 133 -1.51 -26.13 -3.35
CA VAL A 133 -2.05 -25.27 -2.28
C VAL A 133 -1.80 -25.86 -0.89
N ASP A 134 -2.07 -27.16 -0.72
CA ASP A 134 -1.88 -27.83 0.57
C ASP A 134 -0.38 -27.91 0.94
N SER A 135 0.50 -28.22 -0.02
CA SER A 135 1.96 -28.17 0.13
C SER A 135 2.45 -26.77 0.52
N ALA A 136 1.97 -25.74 -0.17
CA ALA A 136 2.33 -24.35 0.10
C ALA A 136 1.92 -23.93 1.52
N LEU A 137 0.73 -24.32 1.96
CA LEU A 137 0.27 -24.06 3.33
C LEU A 137 1.17 -24.77 4.37
N GLY A 138 1.58 -26.01 4.11
CA GLY A 138 2.56 -26.72 4.93
C GLY A 138 3.89 -25.98 5.03
N ALA A 139 4.41 -25.53 3.88
CA ALA A 139 5.64 -24.75 3.78
C ALA A 139 5.56 -23.39 4.50
N LEU A 140 4.45 -22.66 4.36
CA LEU A 140 4.23 -21.39 5.05
C LEU A 140 4.19 -21.54 6.58
N LYS A 141 3.55 -22.62 7.08
CA LYS A 141 3.53 -22.94 8.51
C LYS A 141 4.91 -23.27 9.05
N GLN A 142 5.71 -24.05 8.31
CA GLN A 142 7.08 -24.39 8.68
C GLN A 142 7.99 -23.15 8.76
N GLU A 143 7.75 -22.16 7.89
CA GLU A 143 8.47 -20.89 7.90
C GLU A 143 7.89 -19.85 8.88
N ASN A 144 6.87 -20.19 9.68
CA ASN A 144 6.16 -19.26 10.57
C ASN A 144 5.62 -18.00 9.86
N ARG A 145 5.26 -18.10 8.58
CA ARG A 145 4.71 -16.98 7.79
C ARG A 145 3.19 -16.80 7.94
N VAL A 146 2.53 -17.72 8.64
CA VAL A 146 1.11 -17.64 9.00
C VAL A 146 1.03 -17.63 10.51
N THR A 147 0.92 -16.44 11.09
CA THR A 147 0.92 -16.23 12.55
C THR A 147 -0.48 -16.11 13.12
N ARG A 148 -1.45 -15.57 12.35
CA ARG A 148 -2.84 -15.35 12.76
C ARG A 148 -3.82 -15.53 11.59
N ASP A 149 -5.04 -15.95 11.92
CA ASP A 149 -6.17 -16.07 10.98
C ASP A 149 -7.19 -14.95 11.23
N SER A 150 -6.77 -13.70 11.04
CA SER A 150 -7.63 -12.53 11.18
C SER A 150 -8.75 -12.53 10.12
N ALA A 151 -9.89 -11.91 10.47
CA ALA A 151 -10.93 -11.61 9.49
C ALA A 151 -10.49 -10.39 8.67
N VAL A 152 -10.56 -10.49 7.35
CA VAL A 152 -10.10 -9.44 6.42
C VAL A 152 -11.21 -9.03 5.48
N VAL A 153 -11.13 -7.81 4.96
CA VAL A 153 -12.04 -7.30 3.94
C VAL A 153 -11.63 -7.86 2.58
N ARG A 154 -12.49 -8.65 1.94
CA ARG A 154 -12.40 -9.02 0.53
C ARG A 154 -13.13 -8.01 -0.34
N VAL A 155 -12.58 -7.64 -1.49
CA VAL A 155 -13.30 -6.87 -2.52
C VAL A 155 -13.66 -7.79 -3.68
N SER A 156 -14.96 -7.88 -3.96
CA SER A 156 -15.48 -8.68 -5.08
C SER A 156 -15.79 -7.85 -6.32
N GLU A 157 -15.94 -6.53 -6.17
CA GLU A 157 -16.24 -5.62 -7.26
C GLU A 157 -15.86 -4.18 -6.88
N VAL A 158 -15.40 -3.41 -7.87
CA VAL A 158 -15.22 -1.95 -7.79
C VAL A 158 -15.94 -1.33 -8.97
N ARG A 159 -16.88 -0.42 -8.69
CA ARG A 159 -17.64 0.30 -9.73
C ARG A 159 -17.32 1.80 -9.64
N PRO A 160 -16.49 2.35 -10.55
CA PRO A 160 -16.22 3.78 -10.58
C PRO A 160 -17.51 4.58 -10.84
N THR A 161 -17.66 5.72 -10.18
CA THR A 161 -18.71 6.69 -10.43
C THR A 161 -18.09 8.02 -10.86
N LYS A 162 -18.91 9.01 -11.22
CA LYS A 162 -18.42 10.33 -11.62
C LYS A 162 -17.65 11.05 -10.49
N GLU A 163 -18.02 10.80 -9.23
CA GLU A 163 -17.50 11.51 -8.06
C GLU A 163 -16.82 10.58 -7.04
N GLY A 164 -16.60 9.31 -7.39
CA GLY A 164 -16.02 8.33 -6.46
C GLY A 164 -16.14 6.90 -6.95
N CYS A 165 -16.52 5.96 -6.07
CA CYS A 165 -16.75 4.57 -6.46
C CYS A 165 -17.68 3.83 -5.48
N ILE A 166 -18.26 2.72 -5.96
CA ILE A 166 -18.94 1.73 -5.12
C ILE A 166 -17.99 0.54 -4.93
N LEU A 167 -17.75 0.14 -3.69
CA LEU A 167 -16.96 -1.03 -3.32
C LEU A 167 -17.87 -2.15 -2.81
N VAL A 168 -17.83 -3.31 -3.45
CA VAL A 168 -18.58 -4.49 -2.99
C VAL A 168 -17.67 -5.37 -2.14
N ILE A 169 -17.89 -5.35 -0.83
CA ILE A 169 -17.01 -6.01 0.15
C ILE A 169 -17.65 -7.21 0.83
N GLN A 170 -16.81 -8.12 1.33
CA GLN A 170 -17.23 -9.36 2.00
C GLN A 170 -16.22 -9.78 3.08
N GLU A 171 -16.67 -10.41 4.17
CA GLU A 171 -15.76 -10.99 5.17
C GLU A 171 -15.01 -12.19 4.55
N ALA A 172 -13.69 -12.20 4.66
CA ALA A 172 -12.84 -13.34 4.33
C ALA A 172 -11.85 -13.62 5.47
N ARG A 173 -11.01 -14.65 5.31
CA ARG A 173 -9.99 -15.03 6.29
C ARG A 173 -8.58 -14.82 5.74
N TYR A 174 -7.67 -14.36 6.58
CA TYR A 174 -6.27 -14.16 6.18
C TYR A 174 -5.62 -15.46 5.71
N LYS A 175 -5.94 -16.61 6.33
CA LYS A 175 -5.43 -17.91 5.86
C LYS A 175 -5.80 -18.20 4.40
N ASP A 176 -6.96 -17.74 3.94
CA ASP A 176 -7.41 -18.00 2.58
C ASP A 176 -6.51 -17.21 1.60
N GLN A 177 -5.99 -16.05 2.01
CA GLN A 177 -5.04 -15.26 1.22
C GLN A 177 -3.69 -15.98 1.14
N ALA A 178 -3.27 -16.60 2.25
CA ALA A 178 -2.09 -17.45 2.32
C ALA A 178 -2.22 -18.71 1.43
N MET A 179 -3.44 -19.17 1.18
CA MET A 179 -3.75 -20.30 0.30
C MET A 179 -4.06 -19.91 -1.15
N SER A 180 -3.97 -18.62 -1.50
CA SER A 180 -4.28 -18.12 -2.84
C SER A 180 -3.27 -17.06 -3.30
N ASN A 181 -3.54 -15.77 -3.05
CA ASN A 181 -2.76 -14.64 -3.56
C ASN A 181 -1.28 -14.65 -3.16
N LEU A 182 -0.89 -15.28 -2.04
CA LEU A 182 0.49 -15.30 -1.55
C LEU A 182 1.35 -16.46 -2.06
N ILE A 183 0.75 -17.45 -2.73
CA ILE A 183 1.42 -18.68 -3.18
C ILE A 183 1.31 -18.88 -4.69
N LEU A 184 1.09 -17.78 -5.44
CA LEU A 184 0.81 -17.82 -6.87
C LEU A 184 1.89 -18.53 -7.69
N ASP A 185 3.14 -18.43 -7.23
CA ASP A 185 4.32 -18.94 -7.92
C ASP A 185 4.92 -20.16 -7.20
N PHE A 186 4.22 -20.72 -6.22
CA PHE A 186 4.66 -21.94 -5.55
C PHE A 186 4.54 -23.15 -6.48
N ASP A 187 5.62 -23.92 -6.57
CA ASP A 187 5.81 -24.97 -7.57
C ASP A 187 6.25 -26.31 -6.97
N GLU A 188 6.23 -26.50 -5.65
CA GLU A 188 6.71 -27.73 -5.00
C GLU A 188 5.57 -28.70 -4.66
N LEU A 189 5.59 -29.89 -5.27
CA LEU A 189 4.66 -30.97 -4.97
C LEU A 189 5.00 -31.67 -3.62
N PRO A 190 4.08 -32.44 -3.02
CA PRO A 190 4.33 -33.12 -1.74
C PRO A 190 5.54 -34.06 -1.74
N ASN A 191 5.92 -34.60 -2.91
CA ASN A 191 7.08 -35.46 -3.09
C ASN A 191 8.40 -34.69 -3.32
N GLY A 192 8.38 -33.35 -3.26
CA GLY A 192 9.53 -32.47 -3.48
C GLY A 192 9.86 -32.20 -4.95
N GLN A 193 9.07 -32.72 -5.90
CA GLN A 193 9.24 -32.41 -7.33
C GLN A 193 8.69 -31.01 -7.65
N LYS A 194 9.25 -30.39 -8.69
CA LYS A 194 8.74 -29.12 -9.22
C LYS A 194 7.57 -29.37 -10.18
N SER A 195 6.58 -28.50 -10.15
CA SER A 195 5.42 -28.51 -11.05
C SER A 195 5.34 -27.20 -11.84
N ASP A 196 5.09 -27.30 -13.13
CA ASP A 196 4.80 -26.13 -13.99
C ASP A 196 3.36 -25.61 -13.81
N ALA A 197 2.54 -26.30 -13.01
CA ALA A 197 1.11 -26.02 -12.81
C ALA A 197 0.82 -25.02 -11.67
N THR A 198 1.69 -24.01 -11.48
CA THR A 198 1.49 -22.99 -10.43
C THR A 198 0.13 -22.30 -10.58
N ILE A 199 -0.39 -21.74 -9.48
CA ILE A 199 -1.67 -21.01 -9.52
C ILE A 199 -1.63 -19.90 -10.58
N ARG A 200 -0.51 -19.14 -10.68
CA ARG A 200 -0.37 -18.12 -11.71
C ARG A 200 -0.45 -18.72 -13.12
N ALA A 201 0.23 -19.84 -13.37
CA ALA A 201 0.20 -20.49 -14.67
C ALA A 201 -1.23 -20.96 -15.04
N GLN A 202 -1.98 -21.51 -14.09
CA GLN A 202 -3.38 -21.90 -14.31
C GLN A 202 -4.27 -20.70 -14.63
N LEU A 203 -4.13 -19.59 -13.88
CA LEU A 203 -4.88 -18.36 -14.14
C LEU A 203 -4.53 -17.77 -15.51
N LEU A 204 -3.25 -17.75 -15.89
CA LEU A 204 -2.82 -17.25 -17.20
C LEU A 204 -3.30 -18.14 -18.36
N LYS A 205 -3.44 -19.45 -18.14
CA LYS A 205 -4.04 -20.36 -19.13
C LYS A 205 -5.52 -20.04 -19.38
N GLU A 206 -6.25 -19.65 -18.35
CA GLU A 206 -7.68 -19.35 -18.42
C GLU A 206 -7.97 -17.92 -18.91
N TYR A 207 -7.27 -16.92 -18.37
CA TYR A 207 -7.51 -15.50 -18.63
C TYR A 207 -6.54 -14.87 -19.65
N GLY A 208 -5.57 -15.63 -20.15
CA GLY A 208 -4.45 -15.10 -20.92
C GLY A 208 -3.58 -14.17 -20.08
N SER A 209 -2.93 -13.20 -20.70
CA SER A 209 -2.12 -12.17 -20.01
C SER A 209 -2.95 -11.07 -19.33
N LYS A 210 -4.16 -11.39 -18.86
CA LYS A 210 -5.03 -10.49 -18.07
C LYS A 210 -5.17 -11.00 -16.64
N LEU A 211 -5.51 -10.10 -15.74
CA LEU A 211 -5.88 -10.46 -14.37
C LEU A 211 -7.24 -11.19 -14.37
N PRO A 212 -7.43 -12.19 -13.48
CA PRO A 212 -8.74 -12.78 -13.22
C PRO A 212 -9.70 -11.71 -12.71
N PRO A 213 -11.03 -11.79 -12.91
CA PRO A 213 -11.95 -10.82 -12.34
C PRO A 213 -11.90 -10.79 -10.80
N LEU A 214 -12.22 -9.65 -10.16
CA LEU A 214 -12.20 -9.54 -8.68
C LEU A 214 -13.15 -10.52 -7.97
N HIS A 215 -14.22 -10.93 -8.65
CA HIS A 215 -15.18 -11.88 -8.12
C HIS A 215 -14.75 -13.35 -8.24
N ASP A 216 -13.62 -13.66 -8.89
CA ASP A 216 -13.05 -15.02 -8.91
C ASP A 216 -12.91 -15.53 -7.46
N ASP A 217 -13.51 -16.68 -7.19
CA ASP A 217 -13.64 -17.26 -5.86
C ASP A 217 -12.47 -18.18 -5.50
N ARG A 218 -11.51 -18.38 -6.41
CA ARG A 218 -10.23 -19.05 -6.15
C ARG A 218 -9.16 -18.10 -5.60
N LEU A 219 -9.43 -16.80 -5.63
CA LEU A 219 -8.59 -15.75 -5.06
C LEU A 219 -9.36 -14.98 -3.99
N VAL A 220 -8.74 -14.79 -2.82
CA VAL A 220 -9.37 -14.02 -1.75
C VAL A 220 -9.54 -12.56 -2.13
N ASN A 221 -8.55 -11.97 -2.80
CA ASN A 221 -8.57 -10.55 -3.15
C ASN A 221 -8.90 -9.67 -1.93
N SER A 222 -8.19 -9.94 -0.83
CA SER A 222 -8.24 -9.09 0.36
C SER A 222 -7.77 -7.68 0.01
N LEU A 223 -8.34 -6.68 0.66
CA LEU A 223 -8.04 -5.28 0.43
C LEU A 223 -6.77 -4.89 1.16
N GLY A 224 -5.75 -4.48 0.41
CA GLY A 224 -4.61 -3.78 0.99
C GLY A 224 -4.82 -2.27 1.01
N CYS A 225 -4.18 -1.59 1.95
CA CYS A 225 -4.12 -0.14 2.04
C CYS A 225 -2.66 0.29 2.19
N ALA A 226 -2.28 1.35 1.48
CA ALA A 226 -0.96 1.98 1.60
C ALA A 226 -1.11 3.48 1.73
N VAL A 227 -0.38 4.09 2.65
CA VAL A 227 -0.43 5.53 2.92
C VAL A 227 0.95 6.16 2.88
N LEU A 228 1.08 7.26 2.17
CA LEU A 228 2.27 8.12 2.22
C LEU A 228 1.90 9.47 2.83
N VAL A 229 2.43 9.73 4.03
CA VAL A 229 2.27 10.98 4.76
C VAL A 229 3.40 11.93 4.37
N PHE A 230 3.07 13.20 4.17
CA PHE A 230 4.01 14.29 3.98
C PHE A 230 4.03 15.17 5.23
N TYR A 231 5.19 15.72 5.55
CA TYR A 231 5.36 16.75 6.57
C TYR A 231 6.12 17.94 5.99
N GLU A 232 6.03 19.09 6.65
CA GLU A 232 6.78 20.27 6.26
C GLU A 232 8.14 20.32 6.97
N LEU A 233 9.19 20.61 6.21
CA LEU A 233 10.51 20.92 6.72
C LEU A 233 11.06 22.13 5.95
N GLU A 234 11.28 23.25 6.63
CA GLU A 234 11.85 24.47 6.03
C GLU A 234 11.11 24.96 4.78
N GLY A 235 9.77 25.00 4.82
CA GLY A 235 8.94 25.41 3.68
C GLY A 235 8.88 24.40 2.54
N LYS A 236 9.23 23.13 2.79
CA LYS A 236 9.22 22.05 1.78
C LYS A 236 8.41 20.86 2.26
N LEU A 237 7.65 20.26 1.35
CA LEU A 237 6.98 18.98 1.60
C LEU A 237 7.97 17.83 1.47
N VAL A 238 8.03 17.00 2.50
CA VAL A 238 8.90 15.82 2.57
C VAL A 238 8.04 14.57 2.79
N PRO A 239 8.18 13.53 1.94
CA PRO A 239 7.49 12.26 2.15
C PRO A 239 8.12 11.50 3.33
N LEU A 240 7.29 11.07 4.28
CA LEU A 240 7.69 10.22 5.39
C LEU A 240 7.75 8.76 4.92
N GLN A 241 8.90 8.35 4.40
CA GLN A 241 9.13 6.96 3.99
C GLN A 241 9.83 6.18 5.09
N VAL A 242 9.44 4.93 5.28
CA VAL A 242 10.05 4.03 6.27
C VAL A 242 10.83 2.92 5.58
N MET A 243 11.79 2.32 6.28
CA MET A 243 12.53 1.17 5.76
C MET A 243 11.80 -0.12 6.11
N ARG A 244 11.42 -0.90 5.09
CA ARG A 244 10.66 -2.15 5.28
C ARG A 244 11.54 -3.26 5.86
N SER A 245 10.96 -4.04 6.77
CA SER A 245 11.59 -5.23 7.36
C SER A 245 11.68 -6.40 6.40
N VAL A 246 12.84 -7.07 6.47
CA VAL A 246 13.09 -8.31 5.72
C VAL A 246 12.32 -9.50 6.27
N ASP A 247 11.71 -9.35 7.45
CA ASP A 247 10.89 -10.37 8.11
C ASP A 247 9.40 -10.31 7.67
N THR A 248 9.04 -9.36 6.81
CA THR A 248 7.66 -9.22 6.30
C THR A 248 7.31 -10.30 5.27
N ALA A 249 6.01 -10.57 5.09
CA ALA A 249 5.55 -11.60 4.16
C ALA A 249 5.73 -11.22 2.68
N VAL A 250 5.64 -9.93 2.35
CA VAL A 250 5.73 -9.34 1.01
C VAL A 250 6.56 -8.06 1.08
N PHE A 251 7.26 -7.74 0.00
CA PHE A 251 8.23 -6.66 -0.15
C PHE A 251 9.36 -6.72 0.86
N ASN A 252 9.77 -7.93 1.19
CA ASN A 252 10.75 -8.20 2.23
C ASN A 252 12.21 -8.00 1.78
N GLY A 253 12.45 -7.47 0.59
CA GLY A 253 13.80 -7.20 0.06
C GLY A 253 14.56 -6.08 0.79
N GLY A 254 13.89 -5.39 1.73
CA GLY A 254 14.34 -4.11 2.26
C GLY A 254 14.20 -3.02 1.21
N GLY A 255 14.15 -1.76 1.64
CA GLY A 255 14.00 -0.62 0.74
C GLY A 255 13.01 0.40 1.30
N TRP A 256 12.86 1.49 0.55
CA TRP A 256 11.99 2.59 0.95
C TRP A 256 10.53 2.23 0.73
N HIS A 257 9.75 2.36 1.78
CA HIS A 257 8.35 2.00 1.85
C HIS A 257 7.47 3.22 2.09
N CYS A 258 6.16 3.07 1.88
CA CYS A 258 5.20 4.10 2.27
C CYS A 258 5.16 4.24 3.79
N THR A 259 4.57 5.31 4.31
CA THR A 259 4.58 5.62 5.75
C THR A 259 3.99 4.50 6.58
N ALA A 260 2.86 3.97 6.12
CA ALA A 260 2.25 2.77 6.67
C ALA A 260 1.54 1.97 5.59
N SER A 261 1.35 0.67 5.84
CA SER A 261 0.59 -0.23 4.96
C SER A 261 -0.01 -1.38 5.74
N GLY A 262 -1.13 -1.92 5.29
CA GLY A 262 -1.74 -3.07 5.94
C GLY A 262 -2.84 -3.70 5.09
N ALA A 263 -3.36 -4.84 5.55
CA ALA A 263 -4.63 -5.35 5.04
C ALA A 263 -5.77 -4.75 5.85
N ALA A 264 -6.86 -4.35 5.20
CA ALA A 264 -8.06 -3.95 5.92
C ALA A 264 -8.66 -5.18 6.63
N GLU A 265 -8.80 -5.09 7.94
CA GLU A 265 -9.43 -6.10 8.78
C GLU A 265 -10.95 -5.91 8.77
N TRP A 266 -11.66 -7.03 8.85
CA TRP A 266 -13.10 -6.98 9.03
C TRP A 266 -13.43 -6.55 10.47
N PRO A 267 -14.43 -5.68 10.69
CA PRO A 267 -14.82 -5.27 12.03
C PRO A 267 -15.13 -6.45 12.95
N LYS A 268 -14.67 -6.38 14.20
CA LYS A 268 -14.87 -7.47 15.19
C LYS A 268 -16.33 -7.71 15.53
N ASP A 269 -17.16 -6.66 15.49
CA ASP A 269 -18.60 -6.73 15.70
C ASP A 269 -19.35 -6.03 14.55
N PRO A 270 -19.51 -6.70 13.40
CA PRO A 270 -20.13 -6.09 12.21
C PRO A 270 -21.61 -5.79 12.41
N GLY A 271 -22.28 -6.35 13.43
CA GLY A 271 -23.69 -6.07 13.73
C GLY A 271 -23.92 -4.71 14.41
N SER A 272 -22.89 -4.16 15.05
CA SER A 272 -22.92 -2.83 15.69
C SER A 272 -22.03 -1.79 15.01
N THR A 273 -21.28 -2.19 13.98
CA THR A 273 -20.43 -1.30 13.20
C THR A 273 -21.26 -0.59 12.12
N GLU A 274 -21.03 0.71 11.96
CA GLU A 274 -21.66 1.47 10.87
C GLU A 274 -21.20 0.94 9.50
N ASP A 275 -22.12 0.78 8.55
CA ASP A 275 -21.81 0.35 7.19
C ASP A 275 -21.18 1.51 6.36
N SER A 276 -20.03 2.03 6.81
CA SER A 276 -19.33 3.16 6.22
C SER A 276 -17.90 2.82 5.81
N PHE A 277 -17.37 3.55 4.82
CA PHE A 277 -15.98 3.43 4.37
C PHE A 277 -14.99 3.66 5.53
N GLN A 278 -15.29 4.62 6.40
CA GLN A 278 -14.46 4.92 7.55
C GLN A 278 -14.34 3.73 8.50
N ALA A 279 -15.48 3.14 8.90
CA ALA A 279 -15.51 2.08 9.91
C ALA A 279 -14.95 0.74 9.42
N TYR A 280 -15.03 0.45 8.12
CA TYR A 280 -14.53 -0.81 7.55
C TYR A 280 -13.10 -0.72 7.00
N ILE A 281 -12.57 0.49 6.76
CA ILE A 281 -11.30 0.67 6.02
C ILE A 281 -10.43 1.76 6.63
N GLU A 282 -10.90 3.01 6.79
CA GLU A 282 -10.02 4.11 7.20
C GLU A 282 -9.52 3.97 8.65
N ASP A 283 -10.38 3.50 9.57
CA ASP A 283 -10.01 3.32 10.98
C ASP A 283 -8.83 2.35 11.13
N ASP A 284 -8.73 1.36 10.25
CA ASP A 284 -7.63 0.42 10.20
C ASP A 284 -6.33 1.09 9.74
N ILE A 285 -6.39 2.00 8.77
CA ILE A 285 -5.21 2.75 8.32
C ILE A 285 -4.72 3.69 9.42
N TYR A 286 -5.63 4.34 10.14
CA TYR A 286 -5.26 5.13 11.30
C TYR A 286 -4.66 4.28 12.42
N ARG A 287 -5.12 3.04 12.60
CA ARG A 287 -4.47 2.08 13.49
C ARG A 287 -3.06 1.77 13.02
N GLU A 288 -2.84 1.46 11.74
CA GLU A 288 -1.48 1.21 11.21
C GLU A 288 -0.56 2.42 11.39
N LEU A 289 -1.03 3.64 11.11
CA LEU A 289 -0.25 4.86 11.34
C LEU A 289 0.10 5.06 12.82
N ARG A 290 -0.79 4.71 13.74
CA ARG A 290 -0.47 4.75 15.17
C ARG A 290 0.55 3.68 15.53
N ASP A 291 0.34 2.46 15.07
CA ASP A 291 1.10 1.30 15.52
C ASP A 291 2.50 1.29 14.89
N GLU A 292 2.67 1.72 13.63
CA GLU A 292 3.95 1.74 12.91
C GLU A 292 4.75 3.04 13.12
N VAL A 293 4.09 4.20 13.14
CA VAL A 293 4.78 5.51 13.21
C VAL A 293 4.39 6.38 14.40
N GLY A 294 3.47 5.92 15.26
CA GLY A 294 3.09 6.62 16.49
C GLY A 294 2.18 7.83 16.28
N PHE A 295 1.54 7.97 15.11
CA PHE A 295 0.62 9.08 14.87
C PHE A 295 -0.67 8.90 15.67
N PRO A 296 -1.02 9.84 16.57
CA PRO A 296 -2.31 9.78 17.25
C PRO A 296 -3.47 10.07 16.28
N PRO A 297 -4.70 9.59 16.60
CA PRO A 297 -5.90 9.91 15.83
C PRO A 297 -6.05 11.42 15.57
N GLY A 298 -6.41 11.78 14.34
CA GLY A 298 -6.61 13.17 13.91
C GLY A 298 -5.33 13.98 13.64
N SER A 299 -4.13 13.44 13.90
CA SER A 299 -2.87 14.16 13.69
C SER A 299 -2.33 14.13 12.25
N VAL A 300 -2.95 13.28 11.44
CA VAL A 300 -2.77 13.19 10.00
C VAL A 300 -4.17 13.18 9.42
N LYS A 301 -4.40 13.95 8.38
CA LYS A 301 -5.63 13.86 7.59
C LYS A 301 -5.33 13.13 6.30
N LEU A 302 -6.08 12.08 6.02
CA LEU A 302 -5.88 11.20 4.86
C LEU A 302 -6.85 11.53 3.73
N GLU A 303 -6.39 11.32 2.51
CA GLU A 303 -7.19 11.46 1.30
C GLU A 303 -6.93 10.24 0.41
N LEU A 304 -7.99 9.54 0.01
CA LEU A 304 -7.92 8.41 -0.92
C LEU A 304 -7.64 8.94 -2.33
N VAL A 305 -6.47 8.59 -2.88
CA VAL A 305 -6.04 9.08 -4.20
C VAL A 305 -6.29 8.09 -5.33
N GLY A 306 -6.35 6.79 -5.03
CA GLY A 306 -6.60 5.78 -6.06
C GLY A 306 -6.86 4.38 -5.53
N ILE A 307 -7.40 3.55 -6.42
CA ILE A 307 -7.71 2.14 -6.21
C ILE A 307 -7.09 1.37 -7.37
N CYS A 308 -6.28 0.36 -7.07
CA CYS A 308 -5.61 -0.44 -8.08
C CYS A 308 -5.78 -1.94 -7.83
N ARG A 309 -5.37 -2.72 -8.83
CA ARG A 309 -5.05 -4.14 -8.71
C ARG A 309 -3.56 -4.35 -8.83
N GLU A 310 -2.97 -5.06 -7.89
CA GLU A 310 -1.55 -5.36 -7.89
C GLU A 310 -1.22 -6.61 -8.70
N LEU A 311 -0.36 -6.47 -9.71
CA LEU A 311 0.00 -7.55 -10.61
C LEU A 311 0.74 -8.70 -9.89
N MET A 312 1.67 -8.38 -8.98
CA MET A 312 2.49 -9.40 -8.30
C MET A 312 1.65 -10.40 -7.52
N ARG A 313 0.51 -9.99 -6.93
CA ARG A 313 -0.39 -10.85 -6.15
C ARG A 313 -1.68 -11.21 -6.90
N GLY A 314 -1.62 -11.33 -8.22
CA GLY A 314 -2.72 -11.86 -9.04
C GLY A 314 -3.90 -10.91 -9.14
N GLY A 315 -3.63 -9.60 -9.00
CA GLY A 315 -4.62 -8.55 -9.04
C GLY A 315 -5.32 -8.31 -7.72
N LYS A 316 -4.65 -8.59 -6.59
CA LYS A 316 -5.11 -8.21 -5.25
C LYS A 316 -5.43 -6.70 -5.23
N PRO A 317 -6.61 -6.29 -4.73
CA PRO A 317 -7.00 -4.88 -4.70
C PRO A 317 -6.21 -4.10 -3.63
N GLN A 318 -5.82 -2.88 -3.97
CA GLN A 318 -5.05 -1.98 -3.10
C GLN A 318 -5.63 -0.55 -3.16
N LEU A 319 -5.81 0.06 -2.00
CA LEU A 319 -6.12 1.48 -1.84
C LEU A 319 -4.84 2.28 -1.57
N PHE A 320 -4.75 3.46 -2.17
CA PHE A 320 -3.64 4.39 -1.97
C PHE A 320 -4.13 5.68 -1.35
N PHE A 321 -3.49 6.09 -0.26
CA PHE A 321 -3.80 7.30 0.48
C PHE A 321 -2.59 8.23 0.53
N ILE A 322 -2.87 9.54 0.49
CA ILE A 322 -1.89 10.57 0.80
C ILE A 322 -2.34 11.28 2.08
N GLY A 323 -1.40 11.47 3.00
CA GLY A 323 -1.64 12.19 4.25
C GLY A 323 -0.75 13.42 4.36
N PHE A 324 -1.18 14.37 5.19
CA PHE A 324 -0.36 15.52 5.58
C PHE A 324 -0.34 15.63 7.10
N SER A 325 0.85 15.86 7.65
CA SER A 325 1.06 16.11 9.07
C SER A 325 1.67 17.49 9.28
N GLU A 326 1.10 18.26 10.20
CA GLU A 326 1.62 19.55 10.66
C GLU A 326 2.64 19.36 11.81
N GLN A 327 2.98 18.12 12.16
CA GLN A 327 3.91 17.84 13.25
C GLN A 327 5.36 18.12 12.83
N ALA A 328 6.12 18.71 13.76
CA ALA A 328 7.54 18.92 13.56
C ALA A 328 8.30 17.58 13.40
N PRO A 329 9.34 17.54 12.55
CA PRO A 329 10.12 16.32 12.28
C PRO A 329 10.66 15.64 13.54
N GLU A 330 11.12 16.42 14.52
CA GLU A 330 11.66 15.89 15.78
C GLU A 330 10.60 15.18 16.62
N LYS A 331 9.34 15.62 16.51
CA LYS A 331 8.21 14.99 17.20
C LYS A 331 7.83 13.68 16.53
N ILE A 332 7.74 13.68 15.18
CA ILE A 332 7.51 12.47 14.38
C ILE A 332 8.58 11.42 14.73
N ALA A 333 9.85 11.83 14.77
CA ALA A 333 10.96 10.93 15.08
C ALA A 333 10.84 10.27 16.46
N LYS A 334 10.45 11.04 17.49
CA LYS A 334 10.23 10.52 18.85
C LYS A 334 9.05 9.56 18.92
N GLN A 335 7.96 9.85 18.20
CA GLN A 335 6.77 9.01 18.15
C GLN A 335 7.06 7.66 17.49
N MET A 336 7.77 7.69 16.36
CA MET A 336 8.18 6.47 15.66
C MET A 336 9.04 5.56 16.55
N GLU A 337 10.03 6.11 17.27
CA GLU A 337 10.84 5.29 18.18
C GLU A 337 10.02 4.75 19.36
N ALA A 338 9.08 5.53 19.90
CA ALA A 338 8.20 5.04 20.96
C ALA A 338 7.31 3.88 20.49
N ALA A 339 6.66 4.02 19.32
CA ALA A 339 5.83 2.98 18.72
C ALA A 339 6.63 1.69 18.47
N ARG A 340 7.84 1.83 17.93
CA ARG A 340 8.76 0.70 17.71
C ARG A 340 9.12 -0.03 19.01
N LEU A 341 9.43 0.71 20.08
CA LEU A 341 9.75 0.13 21.38
C LEU A 341 8.55 -0.61 21.98
N GLU A 342 7.34 -0.10 21.77
CA GLU A 342 6.10 -0.76 22.18
C GLU A 342 5.90 -2.08 21.42
N GLN A 343 6.06 -2.09 20.10
CA GLN A 343 5.99 -3.31 19.29
C GLN A 343 7.03 -4.36 19.73
N ILE A 344 8.25 -3.94 20.07
CA ILE A 344 9.30 -4.86 20.58
C ILE A 344 8.92 -5.46 21.93
N ARG A 345 8.36 -4.66 22.85
CA ARG A 345 7.89 -5.15 24.15
C ARG A 345 6.77 -6.17 23.96
N ALA A 346 5.75 -5.81 23.18
CA ALA A 346 4.65 -6.71 22.83
C ALA A 346 5.16 -8.01 22.20
N ARG A 347 6.20 -7.94 21.36
CA ARG A 347 6.84 -9.11 20.76
C ARG A 347 7.53 -10.02 21.77
N ASN A 348 8.26 -9.46 22.73
CA ASN A 348 8.96 -10.25 23.74
C ASN A 348 8.00 -10.92 24.76
N GLU A 349 6.80 -10.38 24.90
CA GLU A 349 5.76 -10.91 25.80
C GLU A 349 4.93 -12.04 25.17
N VAL A 350 4.93 -12.17 23.84
CA VAL A 350 4.07 -13.13 23.11
C VAL A 350 4.90 -14.10 22.27
N LYS A 351 4.69 -15.41 22.49
CA LYS A 351 5.41 -16.52 21.81
C LYS A 351 5.22 -16.56 20.27
N PHE A 352 4.20 -15.87 19.74
CA PHE A 352 3.82 -15.76 18.33
C PHE A 352 3.45 -14.33 17.94
N ALA A 353 4.36 -13.39 18.20
CA ALA A 353 4.15 -11.99 17.80
C ALA A 353 4.30 -11.82 16.28
N GLU A 354 3.56 -10.85 15.73
CA GLU A 354 3.75 -10.40 14.36
C GLU A 354 5.19 -9.92 14.14
N PRO A 355 5.74 -10.10 12.92
CA PRO A 355 7.01 -9.50 12.60
C PRO A 355 6.90 -7.99 12.80
N VAL A 356 7.93 -7.38 13.35
CA VAL A 356 8.03 -5.92 13.37
C VAL A 356 8.19 -5.51 11.90
N GLU A 357 7.12 -4.97 11.31
CA GLU A 357 7.04 -4.70 9.87
C GLU A 357 8.01 -3.61 9.41
N VAL A 358 8.35 -2.71 10.33
CA VAL A 358 9.34 -1.64 10.15
C VAL A 358 10.65 -2.04 10.83
N LEU A 359 11.78 -1.97 10.10
CA LEU A 359 13.08 -2.29 10.70
C LEU A 359 13.39 -1.35 11.86
N ARG A 360 14.26 -1.85 12.76
CA ARG A 360 15.08 -1.02 13.66
C ARG A 360 15.63 0.17 12.88
N HIS A 361 15.16 1.39 13.16
CA HIS A 361 15.97 2.57 12.92
C HIS A 361 16.92 2.68 14.14
N PRO A 362 18.24 2.54 14.01
CA PRO A 362 19.07 3.73 14.14
C PRO A 362 18.78 4.58 12.89
N TYR A 363 18.66 5.91 12.93
CA TYR A 363 18.70 6.84 11.75
C TYR A 363 17.44 7.66 11.35
N LEU A 364 16.48 7.96 12.24
CA LEU A 364 15.74 9.23 12.06
C LEU A 364 16.68 10.44 12.28
N HIS A 365 17.83 10.22 12.94
CA HIS A 365 19.18 10.73 12.69
C HIS A 365 20.15 9.83 13.49
N GLU A 366 21.41 9.56 13.17
CA GLU A 366 22.28 10.12 12.14
C GLU A 366 21.64 9.97 10.78
N ALA A 367 21.41 11.09 10.09
CA ALA A 367 21.29 11.01 8.65
C ALA A 367 22.45 10.13 8.18
N ARG A 368 22.25 9.18 7.26
CA ARG A 368 23.40 8.84 6.42
C ARG A 368 23.79 10.18 5.85
N SER A 369 24.91 10.75 6.28
CA SER A 369 25.47 11.89 5.59
C SER A 369 25.83 11.37 4.22
N PHE A 370 24.88 11.50 3.28
CA PHE A 370 25.22 11.37 1.89
C PHE A 370 26.15 12.55 1.65
N LYS A 371 27.40 12.21 1.34
CA LYS A 371 28.46 13.22 1.17
C LYS A 371 28.06 14.25 0.12
N ASP A 372 27.23 13.83 -0.83
CA ASP A 372 26.80 14.56 -2.02
C ASP A 372 25.52 13.91 -2.61
N LYS A 373 24.92 14.62 -3.57
CA LYS A 373 23.72 14.18 -4.31
C LYS A 373 23.94 12.82 -4.96
N ASP A 374 25.14 12.58 -5.47
CA ASP A 374 25.50 11.34 -6.17
C ASP A 374 25.49 10.14 -5.22
N HIS A 375 25.86 10.29 -3.95
CA HIS A 375 25.75 9.25 -2.92
C HIS A 375 24.30 8.94 -2.53
N LEU A 376 23.44 9.96 -2.46
CA LEU A 376 22.01 9.79 -2.19
C LEU A 376 21.34 9.08 -3.36
N GLU A 377 21.59 9.55 -4.59
CA GLU A 377 21.14 8.90 -5.82
C GLU A 377 21.67 7.47 -5.87
N ALA A 378 22.97 7.23 -5.71
CA ALA A 378 23.56 5.88 -5.65
C ALA A 378 22.95 4.99 -4.56
N SER A 379 22.53 5.55 -3.43
CA SER A 379 21.88 4.79 -2.35
C SER A 379 20.41 4.49 -2.63
N ALA A 380 19.67 5.44 -3.22
CA ALA A 380 18.32 5.22 -3.73
C ALA A 380 18.33 4.19 -4.88
N LEU A 381 19.31 4.28 -5.78
CA LEU A 381 19.63 3.29 -6.82
C LEU A 381 19.94 1.90 -6.23
N LYS A 382 20.60 1.86 -5.06
CA LYS A 382 21.02 0.62 -4.41
C LYS A 382 19.90 -0.09 -3.65
N LEU A 383 19.04 0.67 -2.96
CA LEU A 383 17.98 0.12 -2.09
C LEU A 383 16.63 0.01 -2.81
N GLY A 384 16.30 0.97 -3.67
CA GLY A 384 15.00 1.06 -4.34
C GLY A 384 13.82 1.37 -3.41
N PHE A 385 12.66 1.49 -4.04
CA PHE A 385 11.35 1.69 -3.43
C PHE A 385 10.51 0.42 -3.59
N THR A 386 9.68 0.12 -2.59
CA THR A 386 8.61 -0.87 -2.76
C THR A 386 7.63 -0.39 -3.83
N ALA A 387 6.95 -1.33 -4.49
CA ALA A 387 5.93 -0.98 -5.48
C ALA A 387 4.80 -0.12 -4.89
N GLU A 388 4.42 -0.36 -3.63
CA GLU A 388 3.42 0.46 -2.91
C GLU A 388 3.89 1.90 -2.71
N ALA A 389 5.14 2.09 -2.27
CA ALA A 389 5.72 3.43 -2.12
C ALA A 389 5.79 4.19 -3.45
N THR A 390 6.19 3.51 -4.53
CA THR A 390 6.25 4.10 -5.86
C THR A 390 4.86 4.45 -6.38
N ALA A 391 3.85 3.63 -6.12
CA ALA A 391 2.46 3.95 -6.47
C ALA A 391 1.90 5.14 -5.66
N CYS A 392 2.19 5.24 -4.36
CA CYS A 392 1.83 6.45 -3.59
C CYS A 392 2.47 7.71 -4.17
N LEU A 393 3.77 7.65 -4.51
CA LEU A 393 4.46 8.78 -5.13
C LEU A 393 3.86 9.13 -6.50
N TYR A 394 3.54 8.12 -7.33
CA TYR A 394 2.86 8.31 -8.61
C TYR A 394 1.58 9.14 -8.43
N TYR A 395 0.70 8.73 -7.51
CA TYR A 395 -0.57 9.43 -7.29
C TYR A 395 -0.38 10.83 -6.71
N PHE A 396 0.60 11.01 -5.83
CA PHE A 396 0.95 12.34 -5.34
C PHE A 396 1.35 13.26 -6.52
N PHE A 397 2.22 12.82 -7.42
CA PHE A 397 2.64 13.65 -8.55
C PHE A 397 1.54 13.87 -9.59
N ASP A 398 0.74 12.85 -9.88
CA ASP A 398 -0.44 12.98 -10.77
C ASP A 398 -1.43 14.05 -10.23
N MET A 399 -1.68 14.03 -8.93
CA MET A 399 -2.50 15.01 -8.23
C MET A 399 -1.89 16.41 -8.25
N MET A 400 -0.58 16.56 -8.02
CA MET A 400 0.12 17.85 -8.09
C MET A 400 0.04 18.47 -9.49
N ASN A 401 0.30 17.66 -10.53
CA ASN A 401 0.20 18.10 -11.93
C ASN A 401 -1.24 18.55 -12.26
N ALA A 402 -2.25 17.81 -11.78
CA ALA A 402 -3.65 18.18 -11.97
C ALA A 402 -4.01 19.49 -11.24
N ALA A 403 -3.45 19.73 -10.06
CA ALA A 403 -3.68 20.94 -9.27
C ALA A 403 -3.03 22.17 -9.92
N GLU A 404 -1.81 22.03 -10.46
CA GLU A 404 -1.11 23.08 -11.21
C GLU A 404 -1.94 23.53 -12.42
N HIS A 405 -2.41 22.58 -13.24
CA HIS A 405 -3.27 22.88 -14.38
C HIS A 405 -4.63 23.49 -14.01
N GLU A 406 -5.20 23.16 -12.84
CA GLU A 406 -6.41 23.79 -12.35
C GLU A 406 -6.14 25.21 -11.85
N PHE A 407 -4.96 25.46 -11.26
CA PHE A 407 -4.54 26.80 -10.85
C PHE A 407 -4.32 27.73 -12.05
N GLU A 408 -3.57 27.27 -13.07
CA GLU A 408 -3.35 28.01 -14.32
C GLU A 408 -4.67 28.41 -14.99
N ARG A 409 -5.63 27.47 -15.06
CA ARG A 409 -6.97 27.71 -15.64
C ARG A 409 -7.80 28.75 -14.90
N ARG A 410 -7.51 29.06 -13.62
CA ARG A 410 -8.23 30.08 -12.85
C ARG A 410 -7.58 31.46 -12.92
N GLN A 411 -6.33 31.54 -13.38
CA GLN A 411 -5.60 32.80 -13.55
C GLN A 411 -5.80 33.43 -14.94
N MET A 412 -6.13 32.61 -15.94
CA MET A 412 -6.63 33.05 -17.24
C MET A 412 -8.12 33.38 -17.16
#